data_AF-A0A920TGV2-F1
#
_entry.id   AF-A0A920TGV2-F1
#
_cell.length_a   1.000
_cell.length_b   1.000
_cell.length_c   1.000
_cell.angle_alpha   90.00
_cell.angle_beta   90.00
_cell.angle_gamma   90.00
#
_symmetry.space_group_name_H-M   'P 1'
#
loop_
_entity.id
_entity.type
_entity.pdbx_description
1 polymer ?
#
loop_
_entity_poly.entity_id
_entity_poly.type
_entity_poly.pdbx_seq_one_letter_code
_entity_poly.pdbx_strand_id
1 'polypeptide(L)' 'MPIYEPGLAEMIERNIDSNRLEFTTDYSIALQDAEFAFIAVGTPEGVDGNPIYSMCARLQLQ' A
#
# COMPACT_ATOMS: atom_id res chain seq x y z
N MET A 1 0.84 -7.08 13.16
CA MET A 1 1.31 -7.40 11.80
C MET A 1 0.31 -8.33 11.13
N PRO A 2 -0.19 -8.03 9.92
CA PRO A 2 -1.31 -8.77 9.30
C PRO A 2 -0.92 -10.05 8.57
N ILE A 3 0.37 -10.25 8.28
CA ILE A 3 0.92 -11.45 7.63
C ILE A 3 2.11 -11.98 8.41
N TYR A 4 2.44 -13.26 8.23
CA TYR A 4 3.65 -13.86 8.80
C TYR A 4 4.72 -13.97 7.72
N GLU A 5 5.79 -13.20 7.90
CA GLU A 5 6.98 -13.26 7.06
C GLU A 5 8.22 -13.08 7.97
N PRO A 6 9.15 -14.05 8.01
CA PRO A 6 10.31 -13.97 8.89
C PRO A 6 11.16 -12.73 8.63
N GLY A 7 11.43 -11.93 9.66
CA GLY A 7 12.25 -10.71 9.58
C GLY A 7 11.49 -9.43 9.18
N LEU A 8 10.21 -9.52 8.81
CA LEU A 8 9.42 -8.37 8.38
C LEU A 8 9.11 -7.42 9.56
N ALA A 9 8.77 -7.96 10.72
CA ALA A 9 8.42 -7.16 11.90
C ALA A 9 9.59 -6.27 12.33
N GLU A 10 10.78 -6.87 12.44
CA GLU A 10 12.00 -6.19 12.85
C GLU A 10 12.42 -5.13 11.83
N MET A 11 12.22 -5.40 10.53
CA MET A 11 12.47 -4.40 9.48
C MET A 11 11.50 -3.21 9.58
N ILE A 12 10.22 -3.47 9.84
CA ILE A 12 9.20 -2.42 9.99
C ILE A 12 9.54 -1.55 11.20
N GLU A 13 9.74 -2.15 12.38
CA GLU A 13 10.04 -1.43 13.62
C GLU A 13 11.25 -0.50 13.46
N ARG A 14 12.37 -1.00 12.90
CA ARG A 14 13.57 -0.19 12.67
C ARG A 14 13.34 1.01 11.75
N ASN A 15 12.44 0.91 10.77
CA ASN A 15 12.17 2.01 9.84
C ASN A 15 11.16 3.02 10.40
N ILE A 16 10.21 2.57 11.21
CA ILE A 16 9.34 3.45 11.99
C ILE A 16 10.19 4.26 12.98
N ASP A 17 11.05 3.60 13.76
CA ASP A 17 11.91 4.26 14.75
C ASP A 17 12.87 5.27 14.10
N SER A 18 13.26 5.02 12.85
CA SER A 18 14.10 5.93 12.08
C SER A 18 13.33 7.02 11.32
N ASN A 19 12.00 7.11 11.46
CA ASN A 19 11.11 8.01 10.71
C ASN A 19 11.26 7.91 9.18
N ARG A 20 11.56 6.71 8.65
CA ARG A 20 11.64 6.45 7.20
C ARG A 20 10.41 5.75 6.64
N LEU A 21 9.52 5.27 7.51
CA LEU A 21 8.31 4.54 7.14
C LEU A 21 7.16 5.01 8.05
N GLU A 22 6.08 5.45 7.42
CA GLU A 22 4.83 5.83 8.10
C GLU A 22 3.67 5.10 7.44
N PHE A 23 2.67 4.74 8.24
CA PHE A 23 1.43 4.13 7.76
C PHE A 23 0.28 5.11 7.98
N THR A 24 -0.50 5.34 6.93
CA THR A 24 -1.72 6.15 6.99
C THR A 24 -2.82 5.50 6.16
N THR A 25 -4.07 5.83 6.48
CA THR A 25 -5.25 5.48 5.67
C THR A 25 -5.77 6.68 4.86
N ASP A 26 -5.18 7.86 5.03
CA ASP A 26 -5.52 9.09 4.30
C ASP A 26 -4.60 9.27 3.08
N TYR A 27 -5.18 9.25 1.88
CA TYR A 27 -4.45 9.42 0.64
C TYR A 27 -3.88 10.82 0.47
N SER A 28 -4.54 11.85 0.98
CA SER A 28 -4.11 13.24 0.84
C SER A 28 -2.76 13.44 1.53
N ILE A 29 -2.63 12.86 2.73
CA ILE A 29 -1.37 12.86 3.50
C ILE A 29 -0.32 12.01 2.80
N ALA A 30 -0.69 10.82 2.31
CA ALA A 30 0.25 9.90 1.66
C ALA A 30 0.84 10.44 0.34
N LEU A 31 0.08 11.24 -0.41
CA LEU A 31 0.46 11.72 -1.75
C LEU A 31 1.05 13.13 -1.75
N GLN A 32 0.88 13.93 -0.69
CA GLN A 32 1.24 15.35 -0.67
C GLN A 32 2.67 15.64 -1.15
N ASP A 33 3.64 14.86 -0.68
CA ASP A 33 5.07 15.05 -0.97
C ASP A 33 5.70 13.85 -1.71
N ALA A 34 4.88 12.98 -2.30
CA ALA A 34 5.34 11.77 -2.96
C ALA A 34 5.85 12.06 -4.38
N GLU A 35 7.13 11.78 -4.65
CA GLU A 35 7.69 11.84 -6.01
C GLU A 35 7.25 10.63 -6.86
N PHE A 36 7.04 9.48 -6.22
CA PHE A 36 6.61 8.24 -6.85
C PHE A 36 5.52 7.56 -6.01
N ALA A 37 4.53 6.98 -6.70
CA ALA A 37 3.48 6.17 -6.08
C ALA A 37 3.51 4.74 -6.62
N PHE A 38 3.64 3.75 -5.73
CA PHE A 38 3.56 2.34 -6.06
C PHE A 38 2.19 1.78 -5.68
N ILE A 39 1.48 1.21 -6.65
CA ILE A 39 0.19 0.55 -6.40
C ILE A 39 0.46 -0.93 -6.12
N ALA A 40 0.39 -1.31 -4.85
CA ALA A 40 0.61 -2.68 -4.37
C ALA A 40 -0.69 -3.35 -3.87
N VAL A 41 -1.86 -2.89 -4.33
CA VAL A 41 -3.13 -3.54 -4.01
C VAL A 41 -3.25 -4.85 -4.78
N GLY A 42 -3.84 -5.87 -4.15
CA GLY A 42 -4.21 -7.10 -4.86
C GLY A 42 -5.21 -6.80 -5.97
N THR A 43 -5.07 -7.48 -7.10
CA THR A 43 -6.08 -7.46 -8.18
C THR A 43 -6.81 -8.80 -8.15
N PRO A 44 -7.87 -8.93 -7.34
CA PRO A 44 -8.65 -10.17 -7.32
C PRO A 44 -9.32 -10.41 -8.67
N GLU A 45 -9.55 -11.68 -8.98
CA GLU A 45 -10.32 -12.09 -10.14
C GLU A 45 -11.82 -11.79 -9.92
N GLY A 46 -12.47 -11.30 -10.97
CA GLY A 46 -13.90 -11.06 -11.05
C GLY A 46 -14.68 -12.36 -11.20
N VAL A 47 -16.00 -12.26 -11.02
CA VAL A 47 -16.94 -13.39 -11.20
C VAL A 47 -16.92 -13.97 -12.62
N ASP A 48 -16.43 -13.21 -13.59
CA ASP A 48 -16.27 -13.57 -14.99
C ASP A 48 -14.83 -14.02 -15.35
N GLY A 49 -13.93 -14.08 -14.35
CA GLY A 49 -12.51 -14.41 -14.53
C GLY A 49 -11.65 -13.22 -15.02
N ASN A 50 -12.23 -12.04 -15.22
CA ASN A 50 -11.47 -10.84 -15.57
C ASN A 50 -10.92 -10.16 -14.30
N PRO A 51 -9.75 -9.51 -14.36
CA PRO A 51 -9.22 -8.80 -13.20
C PRO A 51 -10.11 -7.60 -12.80
N ILE A 52 -10.32 -7.39 -11.49
CA ILE A 52 -11.06 -6.23 -10.97
C ILE A 52 -10.11 -5.02 -10.86
N TYR A 53 -10.15 -4.12 -11.86
CA TYR A 53 -9.28 -2.92 -11.88
C TYR A 53 -9.78 -1.74 -11.05
N SER A 54 -10.99 -1.81 -10.48
CA SER A 54 -11.60 -0.67 -9.75
C SER A 54 -10.77 -0.20 -8.55
N MET A 55 -10.03 -1.10 -7.92
CA MET A 55 -9.19 -0.81 -6.76
C MET A 55 -7.93 -0.01 -7.14
N CYS A 56 -7.32 -0.35 -8.29
CA CYS A 56 -6.24 0.43 -8.88
C CYS A 56 -6.74 1.77 -9.42
N ALA A 57 -7.90 1.79 -10.09
CA ALA A 57 -8.49 3.00 -10.68
C ALA A 57 -8.87 4.03 -9.61
N ARG A 58 -9.33 3.60 -8.42
CA ARG A 58 -9.68 4.51 -7.33
C ARG A 58 -8.48 5.32 -6.82
N LEU A 59 -7.27 4.78 -6.92
CA LEU A 59 -6.03 5.46 -6.53
C LEU A 59 -5.55 6.48 -7.58
N GLN A 60 -6.03 6.41 -8.83
CA GLN A 60 -5.67 7.33 -9.90
C GLN A 60 -6.58 8.58 -9.97
N LEU A 61 -7.72 8.55 -9.28
CA LEU A 61 -8.75 9.61 -9.30
C LEU A 61 -8.73 10.51 -8.05
N GLN A 62 -7.75 10.35 -7.18
CA GLN A 62 -7.49 11.16 -5.98
C GLN A 62 -6.18 11.90 -6.19
#